data_AF-A0AA43LZ43-F1
#
_entry.id   AF-A0AA43LZ43-F1
#
_cell.length_a   1.000
_cell.length_b   1.000
_cell.length_c   1.000
_cell.angle_alpha   90.00
_cell.angle_beta   90.00
_cell.angle_gamma   90.00
#
_symmetry.space_group_name_H-M   'P 1'
#
loop_
_entity.id
_entity.type
_entity.pdbx_description
1 polymer ?
#
loop_
_entity_poly.entity_id
_entity_poly.type
_entity_poly.pdbx_seq_one_letter_code
_entity_poly.pdbx_strand_id
1 'polypeptide(L)'
;MSQFSAKPIHPRAMDMINRAIRPLLSPSKGCTIDRLKMCVCPDADIAKYESVKTSFGSLRITTNPYITKGVAYVVEDPGRGEIGFAWVTRQG
;
A
#
# COMPACT_ATOMS: atom_id res chain seq x y z
N MET A 1 -11.05 -2.17 25.28
CA MET A 1 -10.74 -1.98 23.85
C MET A 1 -9.76 -3.07 23.45
N SER A 2 -10.24 -4.09 22.75
CA SER A 2 -9.47 -5.30 22.46
C SER A 2 -8.35 -4.97 21.48
N GLN A 3 -7.12 -4.99 21.99
CA GLN A 3 -5.90 -4.81 21.22
C GLN A 3 -5.72 -6.07 20.36
N PHE A 4 -6.34 -6.11 19.18
CA PHE A 4 -6.04 -7.15 18.20
C PHE A 4 -4.57 -6.98 17.81
N SER A 5 -3.71 -7.83 18.36
CA SER A 5 -2.32 -7.95 17.96
C SER A 5 -2.32 -8.40 16.50
N ALA A 6 -2.26 -7.43 15.61
CA ALA A 6 -2.33 -7.66 14.18
C ALA A 6 -1.04 -8.38 13.78
N LYS A 7 -1.15 -9.62 13.29
CA LYS A 7 -0.01 -10.49 12.97
C LYS A 7 1.02 -9.77 12.10
N PRO A 8 2.33 -9.82 12.39
CA PRO A 8 3.33 -9.16 11.57
C PRO A 8 3.16 -9.48 10.07
N ILE A 9 3.26 -8.46 9.21
CA ILE A 9 3.15 -8.65 7.75
C ILE A 9 4.31 -9.53 7.30
N HIS A 10 4.00 -10.56 6.52
CA HIS A 10 5.00 -11.49 6.01
C HIS A 10 6.10 -10.74 5.24
N PRO A 11 7.40 -11.03 5.46
CA PRO A 11 8.51 -10.29 4.85
C PRO A 11 8.40 -10.17 3.32
N ARG A 12 8.05 -11.27 2.64
CA ARG A 12 7.80 -11.27 1.18
C ARG A 12 6.72 -10.28 0.74
N ALA A 13 5.65 -10.12 1.53
CA ALA A 13 4.61 -9.15 1.21
C ALA A 13 5.13 -7.71 1.41
N MET A 14 5.94 -7.48 2.44
CA MET A 14 6.61 -6.19 2.64
C MET A 14 7.57 -5.86 1.50
N ASP A 15 8.33 -6.83 1.00
CA ASP A 15 9.19 -6.65 -0.18
C ASP A 15 8.39 -6.27 -1.43
N MET A 16 7.22 -6.89 -1.63
CA MET A 16 6.33 -6.55 -2.75
C MET A 16 5.80 -5.12 -2.63
N ILE A 17 5.39 -4.71 -1.43
CA ILE A 17 4.95 -3.32 -1.16
C ILE A 17 6.09 -2.35 -1.46
N ASN A 18 7.29 -2.59 -0.90
CA ASN A 18 8.47 -1.75 -1.11
C ASN A 18 8.84 -1.62 -2.59
N ARG A 19 8.77 -2.71 -3.36
CA ARG A 19 9.04 -2.71 -4.81
C ARG A 19 8.00 -1.89 -5.59
N ALA A 20 6.72 -1.98 -5.21
CA ALA A 20 5.65 -1.25 -5.87
C ALA A 20 5.71 0.27 -5.61
N ILE A 21 6.07 0.69 -4.40
CA ILE A 21 6.12 2.12 -4.04
C ILE A 21 7.40 2.82 -4.51
N ARG A 22 8.52 2.11 -4.60
CA ARG A 22 9.82 2.68 -5.03
C ARG A 22 9.75 3.51 -6.33
N PRO A 23 9.13 3.05 -7.43
CA PRO A 23 9.06 3.84 -8.66
C PRO A 23 8.09 5.03 -8.59
N LEU A 24 7.20 5.07 -7.59
CA LEU A 24 6.30 6.20 -7.36
C LEU A 24 7.04 7.34 -6.65
N LEU A 25 7.92 7.00 -5.72
CA LEU A 25 8.71 7.95 -4.93
C LEU A 25 9.97 8.47 -5.63
N SER A 26 10.06 8.36 -6.96
CA SER A 26 11.19 8.90 -7.71
C SER A 26 11.26 10.43 -7.54
N PRO A 27 12.45 11.03 -7.32
CA PRO A 27 12.61 12.47 -7.22
C PRO A 27 11.99 13.24 -8.40
N SER A 28 11.97 12.64 -9.59
CA SER A 28 11.37 13.23 -10.79
C SER A 28 9.84 13.35 -10.76
N LYS A 29 9.16 12.58 -9.90
CA LYS A 29 7.69 12.60 -9.78
C LYS A 29 7.19 13.54 -8.69
N GLY A 30 8.06 13.96 -7.76
CA GLY A 30 7.67 14.81 -6.63
C GLY A 30 6.63 14.17 -5.69
N CYS A 31 6.41 12.86 -5.80
CA CYS A 31 5.48 12.12 -4.96
C CYS A 31 6.17 11.70 -3.66
N THR A 32 5.45 11.83 -2.56
CA THR A 32 5.92 11.51 -1.20
C THR A 32 5.06 10.41 -0.59
N ILE A 33 5.63 9.62 0.33
CA ILE A 33 4.97 8.42 0.89
C ILE A 33 3.65 8.74 1.60
N ASP A 34 3.54 9.91 2.21
CA ASP A 34 2.35 10.42 2.89
C ASP A 34 1.19 10.67 1.92
N ARG A 35 1.47 10.85 0.63
CA ARG A 35 0.48 10.98 -0.43
C ARG A 35 0.10 9.64 -1.05
N LEU A 36 0.73 8.54 -0.67
CA LEU A 36 0.40 7.21 -1.19
C LEU A 36 -0.59 6.50 -0.26
N LYS A 37 -1.52 5.76 -0.86
CA LYS A 37 -2.36 4.79 -0.16
C LYS A 37 -2.36 3.46 -0.90
N MET A 38 -2.35 2.38 -0.14
CA MET A 38 -2.56 1.03 -0.67
C MET A 38 -4.02 0.65 -0.50
N CYS A 39 -4.70 0.37 -1.61
CA CYS A 39 -6.04 -0.16 -1.62
C CYS A 39 -6.00 -1.69 -1.59
N VAL A 40 -6.75 -2.29 -0.67
CA VAL A 40 -6.80 -3.73 -0.45
C VAL A 40 -8.24 -4.25 -0.40
N CYS A 41 -8.40 -5.56 -0.61
CA CYS A 41 -9.67 -6.24 -0.36
C CYS A 41 -10.09 -6.10 1.13
N PRO A 42 -11.35 -5.79 1.47
CA PRO A 42 -11.82 -5.66 2.85
C PRO A 42 -11.59 -6.92 3.70
N ASP A 43 -11.62 -8.10 3.09
CA ASP A 43 -11.49 -9.39 3.77
C ASP A 43 -10.04 -9.89 3.91
N ALA A 44 -9.07 -9.08 3.49
CA ALA A 44 -7.65 -9.39 3.65
C ALA A 44 -7.19 -9.04 5.07
N ASP A 45 -6.27 -9.82 5.65
CA ASP A 45 -5.76 -9.54 7.00
C ASP A 45 -5.10 -8.16 7.11
N ILE A 46 -4.48 -7.69 6.02
CA ILE A 46 -3.86 -6.37 5.95
C ILE A 46 -4.87 -5.21 5.98
N ALA A 47 -6.17 -5.46 5.74
CA ALA A 47 -7.22 -4.46 5.86
C ALA A 47 -7.49 -4.03 7.32
N LYS A 48 -6.99 -4.80 8.31
CA LYS A 48 -7.11 -4.49 9.74
C LYS A 48 -6.16 -3.38 10.20
N TYR A 49 -5.22 -2.98 9.35
CA TYR A 49 -4.22 -1.96 9.66
C TYR A 49 -4.67 -0.63 9.10
N GLU A 50 -4.46 0.46 9.84
CA GLU A 50 -4.61 1.82 9.30
C GLU A 50 -3.41 2.20 8.41
N SER A 51 -2.23 1.70 8.74
CA SER A 51 -0.99 1.93 8.00
C SER A 51 0.03 0.81 8.21
N VAL A 52 1.00 0.74 7.32
CA VAL A 52 2.11 -0.22 7.38
C VAL A 52 3.44 0.50 7.28
N LYS A 53 4.39 0.13 8.15
CA LYS A 53 5.74 0.70 8.12
C LYS A 53 6.55 0.06 6.99
N THR A 54 6.93 0.87 6.02
CA THR A 54 7.75 0.50 4.86
C THR A 54 9.17 1.04 4.99
N SER A 55 10.06 0.69 4.06
CA SER A 55 11.42 1.26 4.00
C SER A 55 11.43 2.75 3.65
N PHE A 56 10.31 3.30 3.18
CA PHE A 56 10.20 4.70 2.74
C PHE A 56 9.32 5.55 3.68
N GLY A 57 8.75 4.96 4.73
CA GLY A 57 7.84 5.65 5.65
C GLY A 57 6.57 4.85 5.94
N SER A 58 5.57 5.52 6.51
CA SER A 58 4.27 4.88 6.80
C SER A 58 3.37 4.95 5.56
N LEU A 59 2.93 3.80 5.05
CA LEU A 59 2.00 3.71 3.93
C LEU A 59 0.58 3.51 4.46
N ARG A 60 -0.34 4.40 4.11
CA ARG A 60 -1.75 4.30 4.52
C ARG A 60 -2.43 3.14 3.83
N ILE A 61 -3.24 2.38 4.57
CA ILE A 61 -4.08 1.31 4.03
C ILE A 61 -5.51 1.83 3.89
N THR A 62 -6.16 1.48 2.81
CA THR A 62 -7.59 1.70 2.61
C THR A 62 -8.23 0.47 2.00
N THR A 63 -9.51 0.25 2.26
CA THR A 63 -10.25 -0.86 1.70
C THR A 63 -11.02 -0.42 0.46
N ASN A 64 -11.11 -1.30 -0.53
CA ASN A 64 -11.96 -1.08 -1.70
C ASN A 64 -12.72 -2.39 -1.98
N PRO A 65 -14.07 -2.39 -1.90
CA PRO A 65 -14.89 -3.60 -2.01
C PRO A 65 -14.83 -4.27 -3.38
N TYR A 66 -14.33 -3.57 -4.41
CA TYR A 66 -14.17 -4.12 -5.76
C TYR A 66 -12.83 -4.85 -5.96
N ILE A 67 -11.96 -4.90 -4.94
CA ILE A 67 -10.68 -5.61 -5.01
C ILE A 67 -10.82 -7.06 -4.55
N THR A 68 -10.39 -8.01 -5.37
CA THR A 68 -10.31 -9.43 -5.02
C THR A 68 -9.24 -9.70 -3.96
N LYS A 69 -9.53 -10.60 -3.02
CA LYS A 69 -8.57 -11.03 -1.99
C LYS A 69 -7.25 -11.50 -2.61
N GLY A 70 -6.13 -11.03 -2.05
CA GLY A 70 -4.78 -11.32 -2.57
C GLY A 70 -4.27 -10.35 -3.64
N VAL A 71 -5.12 -9.40 -4.08
CA VAL A 71 -4.73 -8.30 -4.94
C VAL A 71 -4.70 -7.01 -4.12
N ALA A 72 -3.74 -6.14 -4.42
CA ALA A 72 -3.67 -4.79 -3.89
C ALA A 72 -3.00 -3.87 -4.92
N TYR A 73 -3.26 -2.57 -4.80
CA TYR A 73 -2.57 -1.54 -5.58
C TYR A 73 -2.26 -0.34 -4.72
N VAL A 74 -1.22 0.40 -5.09
CA VAL A 74 -0.87 1.69 -4.51
C VAL A 74 -1.26 2.78 -5.49
N VAL A 75 -1.86 3.83 -4.96
CA VAL A 75 -2.24 5.02 -5.71
C VAL A 75 -1.86 6.26 -4.92
N GLU A 76 -1.44 7.30 -5.63
CA GLU A 76 -1.25 8.63 -5.08
C GLU A 76 -2.61 9.31 -4.84
N ASP A 77 -2.72 10.10 -3.78
CA ASP A 77 -3.89 10.95 -3.58
C ASP A 77 -4.01 11.99 -4.70
N PRO A 78 -5.25 12.23 -5.18
CA PRO A 78 -5.48 13.17 -6.26
C PRO A 78 -4.97 14.57 -5.89
N GLY A 79 -4.13 15.12 -6.77
CA GLY A 79 -3.56 16.46 -6.68
C GLY A 79 -3.68 17.21 -8.01
N ARG A 80 -2.88 18.25 -8.21
CA ARG A 80 -2.91 19.10 -9.43
C ARG A 80 -2.21 18.48 -10.66
N GLY A 81 -1.78 17.22 -10.63
CA GLY A 81 -0.95 16.59 -11.67
C GLY A 81 -1.25 15.11 -11.91
N GLU A 82 -0.32 14.42 -12.56
CA GLU A 82 -0.41 12.97 -12.83
C GLU A 82 -0.51 12.16 -11.54
N ILE A 83 -1.40 11.15 -11.52
CA ILE A 83 -1.60 10.28 -10.36
C ILE A 83 -0.66 9.09 -10.46
N GLY A 84 0.28 8.95 -9.50
CA GLY A 84 1.09 7.75 -9.38
C GLY A 84 0.25 6.49 -9.10
N PHE A 85 0.50 5.40 -9.82
CA PHE A 85 -0.21 4.12 -9.63
C PHE A 85 0.74 2.92 -9.80
N ALA A 86 0.61 1.90 -8.95
CA ALA A 86 1.37 0.64 -9.06
C ALA A 86 0.60 -0.56 -8.47
N TRP A 87 0.66 -1.72 -9.14
CA TRP A 87 0.12 -2.96 -8.60
C TRP A 87 1.06 -3.58 -7.55
N VAL A 88 0.47 -4.12 -6.48
CA VAL A 88 1.15 -4.93 -5.47
C VAL A 88 0.75 -6.38 -5.72
N THR A 89 1.30 -6.97 -6.77
CA THR A 89 1.00 -8.35 -7.19
C THR A 89 2.25 -9.20 -7.15
N ARG A 90 2.07 -10.50 -6.89
CA ARG A 90 3.14 -11.48 -7.03
C ARG A 90 3.47 -11.56 -8.52
N GLN A 91 4.64 -11.07 -8.93
CA GLN A 91 5.14 -11.38 -10.26
C GLN A 91 5.47 -12.89 -10.31
N GLY A 92 5.05 -13.53 -11.40
CA GLY A 92 5.24 -14.95 -11.67
C GLY A 92 6.69 -15.37 -11.60
#